data_AF-A0A849RAN8-F1
#
_entry.id   AF-A0A849RAN8-F1
#
_cell.length_a   1.000
_cell.length_b   1.000
_cell.length_c   1.000
_cell.angle_alpha   90.00
_cell.angle_beta   90.00
_cell.angle_gamma   90.00
#
_symmetry.space_group_name_H-M   'P 1'
#
loop_
_entity.id
_entity.type
_entity.pdbx_description
1 polymer ?
#
loop_
_entity_poly.entity_id
_entity_poly.type
_entity_poly.pdbx_seq_one_letter_code
_entity_poly.pdbx_strand_id
1 'polypeptide(L)'
;MKFINRPDIRLQSYLKTKSDFCLQNGRCPYTDLQKNVSGVSFVTTDFKSHHDRSLTHWDMVDGEGNRLAQGASYGLYGADGRLTQMSGFFGPPTD
;
A
#
# COMPACT_ATOMS: atom_id res chain seq x y z
N MET A 1 -0.32 13.99 -13.81
CA MET A 1 -0.63 13.26 -12.56
C MET A 1 -1.45 14.17 -11.66
N LYS A 2 -2.71 13.82 -11.36
CA LYS A 2 -3.60 14.64 -10.53
C LYS A 2 -3.95 13.84 -9.28
N PHE A 3 -3.21 14.08 -8.20
CA PHE A 3 -3.49 13.47 -6.90
C PHE A 3 -4.60 14.28 -6.22
N ILE A 4 -5.75 13.63 -6.00
CA ILE A 4 -6.91 14.23 -5.33
C ILE A 4 -6.61 14.30 -3.84
N ASN A 5 -6.58 15.54 -3.34
CA ASN A 5 -6.40 15.88 -1.93
C ASN A 5 -7.67 15.52 -1.14
N ARG A 6 -7.56 14.55 -0.25
CA ARG A 6 -8.64 14.15 0.66
C ARG A 6 -8.02 13.88 2.03
N PRO A 7 -8.25 14.75 3.04
CA PRO A 7 -7.65 14.65 4.36
C PRO A 7 -8.11 13.41 5.17
N ASP A 8 -8.97 12.57 4.59
CA ASP A 8 -9.52 11.32 5.10
C ASP A 8 -8.89 10.05 4.49
N ILE A 9 -7.97 10.16 3.54
CA ILE A 9 -7.35 9.02 2.84
C ILE A 9 -6.25 8.39 3.71
N ARG A 10 -6.62 7.32 4.42
CA ARG A 10 -5.70 6.35 5.02
C ARG A 10 -4.80 5.75 3.91
N LEU A 11 -3.58 5.34 4.24
CA LEU A 11 -2.65 4.62 3.36
C LEU A 11 -3.30 3.45 2.59
N GLN A 12 -4.35 2.86 3.17
CA GLN A 12 -5.28 1.91 2.53
C GLN A 12 -5.75 2.34 1.14
N SER A 13 -6.16 3.60 0.96
CA SER A 13 -6.65 4.07 -0.33
C SER A 13 -5.52 4.13 -1.35
N TYR A 14 -4.28 4.41 -0.95
CA TYR A 14 -3.12 4.37 -1.85
C TYR A 14 -2.80 2.94 -2.33
N LEU A 15 -2.95 1.96 -1.44
CA LEU A 15 -2.80 0.54 -1.80
C LEU A 15 -4.01 -0.01 -2.58
N LYS A 16 -5.22 0.54 -2.38
CA LYS A 16 -6.47 0.09 -3.01
C LYS A 16 -6.77 0.76 -4.36
N THR A 17 -6.32 1.98 -4.60
CA THR A 17 -6.54 2.68 -5.87
C THR A 17 -5.39 2.45 -6.83
N LYS A 18 -5.40 1.22 -7.39
CA LYS A 18 -5.24 0.86 -8.82
C LYS A 18 -4.16 1.60 -9.65
N SER A 19 -3.46 0.80 -10.46
CA SER A 19 -2.61 1.14 -11.62
C SER A 19 -1.25 1.82 -11.42
N ASP A 20 -0.98 2.53 -10.32
CA ASP A 20 0.19 3.43 -10.31
C ASP A 20 1.42 2.89 -9.55
N PHE A 21 1.33 1.72 -8.91
CA PHE A 21 2.54 1.02 -8.46
C PHE A 21 3.18 0.30 -9.64
N CYS A 22 3.58 1.09 -10.65
CA CYS A 22 4.46 0.65 -11.70
C CYS A 22 5.83 1.25 -11.42
N LEU A 23 6.84 0.39 -11.29
CA LEU A 23 8.23 0.82 -11.24
C LEU A 23 8.54 1.60 -12.53
N GLN A 24 9.58 2.43 -12.50
CA GLN A 24 9.96 3.30 -13.64
C GLN A 24 10.18 2.55 -14.96
N ASN A 25 10.34 1.22 -14.92
CA ASN A 25 10.46 0.33 -16.08
C ASN A 25 9.12 -0.23 -16.61
N GLY A 26 7.98 0.28 -16.13
CA GLY A 26 6.64 -0.16 -16.56
C GLY A 26 6.17 -1.48 -15.93
N ARG A 27 6.95 -2.11 -15.04
CA ARG A 27 6.51 -3.27 -14.28
C ARG A 27 5.53 -2.83 -13.20
N CYS A 28 4.35 -3.44 -13.14
CA CYS A 28 3.31 -3.11 -12.16
C CYS A 28 3.07 -4.30 -11.21
N PRO A 29 3.85 -4.42 -10.10
CA PRO A 29 3.81 -5.60 -9.24
C PRO A 29 2.42 -5.95 -8.70
N TYR A 30 1.56 -4.96 -8.44
CA TYR A 30 0.21 -5.23 -7.95
C TYR A 30 -0.68 -5.89 -9.00
N THR A 31 -0.62 -5.44 -10.26
CA THR A 31 -1.38 -6.07 -11.35
C THR A 31 -0.86 -7.48 -11.62
N ASP A 32 0.45 -7.69 -11.55
CA ASP A 32 1.03 -9.03 -11.69
C ASP A 32 0.63 -9.93 -10.51
N LEU A 33 0.56 -9.39 -9.30
CA LEU A 33 0.07 -10.11 -8.12
C LEU A 33 -1.40 -10.52 -8.31
N GLN A 34 -2.27 -9.63 -8.76
CA GLN A 34 -3.69 -9.95 -9.01
C GLN A 34 -3.89 -11.03 -10.08
N LYS A 35 -3.00 -11.14 -11.07
CA LYS A 35 -3.06 -12.23 -12.07
C LYS A 35 -2.75 -13.60 -11.47
N ASN A 36 -1.87 -13.65 -10.47
CA ASN A 36 -1.43 -14.89 -9.84
C ASN A 36 -2.28 -15.28 -8.63
N VAL A 37 -2.84 -14.30 -7.93
CA VAL A 37 -3.67 -14.48 -6.74
C VAL A 37 -4.95 -13.68 -6.92
N SER A 38 -6.00 -14.36 -7.39
CA SER A 38 -7.30 -13.74 -7.60
C SER A 38 -7.87 -13.18 -6.30
N GLY A 39 -8.42 -11.96 -6.35
CA GLY A 39 -9.03 -11.30 -5.18
C GLY A 39 -8.04 -10.79 -4.13
N VAL A 40 -6.73 -10.86 -4.38
CA VAL A 40 -5.71 -10.41 -3.42
C VAL A 40 -5.86 -8.93 -3.07
N SER A 41 -5.82 -8.62 -1.78
CA SER A 41 -5.96 -7.26 -1.27
C SER A 41 -5.09 -7.02 -0.03
N PHE A 42 -4.89 -5.74 0.30
CA PHE A 42 -4.17 -5.31 1.49
C PHE A 42 -5.14 -4.69 2.49
N VAL A 43 -5.17 -5.21 3.71
CA VAL A 43 -6.02 -4.76 4.82
C VAL A 43 -5.15 -4.11 5.88
N THR A 44 -5.42 -2.86 6.24
CA THR A 44 -4.63 -2.14 7.24
C THR A 44 -5.10 -2.56 8.62
N THR A 45 -4.14 -3.00 9.41
CA THR A 45 -4.34 -3.47 10.78
C THR A 45 -4.00 -2.38 11.79
N ASP A 46 -3.06 -1.48 11.46
CA ASP A 46 -2.73 -0.31 12.27
C ASP A 46 -2.25 0.87 11.41
N PHE A 47 -2.54 2.08 11.84
CA PHE A 47 -2.08 3.31 11.19
C PHE A 47 -1.69 4.34 12.24
N LYS A 48 -0.45 4.83 12.15
CA LYS A 48 0.11 5.92 12.96
C LYS A 48 0.56 7.04 12.03
N SER A 49 0.41 8.28 12.46
CA SER A 49 0.91 9.45 11.74
C SER A 49 1.47 10.48 12.71
N HIS A 50 2.54 11.15 12.30
CA HIS A 50 3.13 12.26 13.02
C HIS A 50 3.77 13.23 12.03
N HIS A 51 3.33 14.49 12.04
CA HIS A 51 3.72 15.51 11.06
C HIS A 51 3.56 15.04 9.61
N ASP A 52 4.65 15.07 8.85
CA ASP A 52 4.77 14.73 7.44
C ASP A 52 5.08 13.24 7.23
N ARG A 53 4.72 12.39 8.20
CA ARG A 53 5.09 10.97 8.22
C ARG A 53 3.94 10.07 8.63
N SER A 54 3.92 8.87 8.09
CA SER A 54 3.01 7.81 8.51
C SER A 54 3.71 6.45 8.59
N LEU A 55 3.20 5.60 9.49
CA LEU A 55 3.53 4.19 9.59
C LEU A 55 2.22 3.41 9.53
N THR A 56 2.13 2.45 8.61
CA THR A 56 0.96 1.58 8.46
C THR A 56 1.37 0.14 8.54
N HIS A 57 0.69 -0.65 9.36
CA HIS A 57 0.75 -2.11 9.33
C HIS A 57 -0.40 -2.65 8.48
N TRP A 58 -0.15 -3.74 7.77
CA TRP A 58 -1.13 -4.35 6.90
C TRP A 58 -0.96 -5.86 6.81
N ASP A 59 -2.07 -6.53 6.52
CA ASP A 59 -2.13 -7.92 6.08
C ASP A 59 -2.44 -7.95 4.58
N MET A 60 -1.73 -8.79 3.84
CA MET A 60 -2.12 -9.21 2.50
C MET A 60 -3.03 -10.42 2.64
N VAL A 61 -4.21 -10.37 2.04
CA VAL A 61 -5.21 -11.43 2.11
C VAL A 61 -5.61 -11.90 0.71
N ASP A 62 -5.99 -13.17 0.56
CA ASP A 62 -6.58 -13.70 -0.67
C ASP A 62 -8.05 -13.25 -0.86
N GLY A 63 -8.70 -13.74 -1.92
CA GLY A 63 -10.11 -13.44 -2.21
C GLY A 63 -11.12 -13.99 -1.17
N GLU A 64 -10.70 -14.92 -0.32
CA GLU A 64 -11.51 -15.49 0.77
C GLU A 64 -11.23 -14.79 2.12
N GLY A 65 -10.21 -13.93 2.16
CA GLY A 65 -9.79 -13.21 3.36
C GLY A 65 -8.73 -13.93 4.19
N ASN A 66 -8.19 -15.06 3.71
CA ASN A 66 -7.08 -15.74 4.39
C ASN A 66 -5.81 -14.89 4.28
N ARG A 67 -5.08 -14.73 5.39
CA ARG A 67 -3.84 -13.95 5.41
C ARG A 67 -2.71 -14.70 4.72
N LEU A 68 -2.16 -14.08 3.67
CA LEU A 68 -1.03 -14.57 2.88
C LEU A 68 0.30 -13.98 3.34
N ALA A 69 0.30 -12.73 3.80
CA ALA A 69 1.49 -12.07 4.32
C ALA A 69 1.10 -10.92 5.25
N GLN A 70 2.10 -10.39 5.96
CA GLN A 70 1.99 -9.18 6.76
C GLN A 70 3.17 -8.25 6.43
N GLY A 71 2.98 -6.97 6.67
CA GLY A 71 4.03 -6.00 6.45
C GLY A 71 3.72 -4.63 7.04
N ALA A 72 4.65 -3.72 6.78
CA ALA A 72 4.53 -2.33 7.16
C ALA A 72 4.91 -1.42 5.99
N SER A 73 4.40 -0.19 6.03
CA SER A 73 4.77 0.87 5.09
C SER A 73 5.02 2.17 5.85
N TYR A 74 6.12 2.83 5.53
CA TYR A 74 6.47 4.15 6.03
C TYR A 74 6.32 5.17 4.89
N GLY A 75 5.53 6.21 5.09
CA GLY A 75 5.27 7.26 4.10
C GLY A 75 5.82 8.62 4.55
N LEU A 76 6.34 9.39 3.59
CA LEU A 76 6.68 10.82 3.76
C LEU A 76 5.75 11.68 2.89
N TYR A 77 5.36 12.84 3.39
CA TYR A 77 4.48 13.78 2.71
C TYR A 77 5.14 15.13 2.49
N GLY A 78 4.87 15.76 1.35
CA GLY A 78 5.31 17.13 1.06
C GLY A 78 4.44 18.17 1.77
N ALA A 79 4.86 19.43 1.69
CA ALA A 79 4.10 20.56 2.26
C ALA A 79 2.69 20.71 1.65
N ASP A 80 2.45 20.16 0.46
CA ASP A 80 1.13 20.11 -0.18
C ASP A 80 0.26 18.93 0.29
N GLY A 81 0.72 18.17 1.30
CA GLY A 81 0.03 17.01 1.87
C GLY A 81 0.10 15.75 0.99
N ARG A 82 0.85 15.77 -0.12
CA ARG A 82 0.96 14.61 -1.02
C ARG A 82 2.11 13.69 -0.63
N LEU A 83 1.93 12.39 -0.84
CA LEU A 83 2.97 11.39 -0.62
C LEU A 83 4.15 11.66 -1.57
N THR A 84 5.34 11.87 -1.01
CA THR A 84 6.59 12.12 -1.76
C THR A 84 7.50 10.91 -1.77
N GLN A 85 7.44 10.08 -0.73
CA GLN A 85 8.19 8.84 -0.63
C GLN A 85 7.38 7.78 0.13
N MET A 86 7.59 6.51 -0.21
CA MET A 86 7.09 5.38 0.56
C MET A 86 8.12 4.25 0.57
N SER A 87 8.34 3.66 1.74
CA SER A 87 9.14 2.45 1.93
C SER A 87 8.25 1.33 2.46
N GLY A 88 8.25 0.18 1.78
CA GLY A 88 7.53 -1.02 2.21
C GLY A 88 8.48 -2.05 2.83
N PHE A 89 8.03 -2.69 3.91
CA PHE A 89 8.75 -3.73 4.63
C PHE A 89 7.84 -4.96 4.73
N PHE A 90 8.28 -6.09 4.21
CA PHE A 90 7.55 -7.35 4.26
C PHE A 90 8.54 -8.52 4.23
N GLY A 91 8.20 -9.57 4.97
CA GLY A 91 8.99 -10.80 4.99
C GLY A 91 8.64 -11.75 3.85
N PRO A 92 9.40 -12.85 3.68
CA PRO A 92 8.91 -13.98 2.91
C PRO A 92 7.57 -14.47 3.49
N PRO A 93 6.71 -15.12 2.68
CA PRO A 93 5.53 -15.81 3.20
C PRO A 93 5.96 -16.69 4.38
N THR A 94 5.28 -16.58 5.51
CA THR A 94 5.54 -17.48 6.65
C THR A 94 5.04 -18.87 6.29
N ASP A 95 5.90 -19.88 6.45
CA ASP A 95 5.59 -21.30 6.29
C ASP A 95 4.40 -21.77 7.16
#